data_AF-A0A969DH24-F1
#
_entry.id   AF-A0A969DH24-F1
#
_cell.length_a   1.000
_cell.length_b   1.000
_cell.length_c   1.000
_cell.angle_alpha   90.00
_cell.angle_beta   90.00
_cell.angle_gamma   90.00
#
_symmetry.space_group_name_H-M   'P 1'
#
loop_
_entity.id
_entity.type
_entity.pdbx_description
1 polymer ?
#
loop_
_entity_poly.entity_id
_entity_poly.type
_entity_poly.pdbx_seq_one_letter_code
_entity_poly.pdbx_strand_id
1 'polypeptide(L)' 'MKVQKGVLREHLIWMVLDDDYLPVKAIQKYLHYLECVGRSPNTIQTYAYNLKLFWEFL' A
#
# COMPACT_ATOMS: atom_id res chain seq x y z
N MET A 1 -11.82 1.21 4.86
CA MET A 1 -10.64 1.06 3.97
C MET A 1 -10.16 -0.40 3.85
N LYS A 2 -9.51 -0.77 2.74
CA LYS A 2 -9.05 -2.15 2.43
C LYS A 2 -7.63 -2.21 1.89
N VAL A 3 -6.79 -3.11 2.43
CA VAL A 3 -5.50 -3.46 1.81
C VAL A 3 -5.71 -4.48 0.70
N GLN A 4 -5.14 -4.25 -0.47
CA GLN A 4 -5.23 -5.14 -1.62
C GLN A 4 -3.84 -5.49 -2.16
N LYS A 5 -3.63 -6.78 -2.39
CA LYS A 5 -2.47 -7.32 -3.11
C LYS A 5 -2.76 -7.30 -4.62
N GLY A 6 -1.78 -6.85 -5.41
CA GLY A 6 -1.82 -6.89 -6.87
C GLY A 6 -0.55 -7.51 -7.45
N VAL A 7 -0.58 -7.79 -8.75
CA VAL A 7 0.58 -8.20 -9.54
C VAL A 7 0.70 -7.26 -10.72
N LEU A 8 1.85 -6.60 -10.87
CA LEU A 8 2.15 -5.71 -11.99
C LEU A 8 3.45 -6.17 -12.64
N ARG A 9 3.41 -6.59 -13.91
CA ARG A 9 4.59 -7.05 -14.65
C ARG A 9 5.42 -8.07 -13.84
N GLU A 10 4.74 -9.07 -13.27
CA GLU A 10 5.32 -10.12 -12.40
C GLU A 10 5.81 -9.66 -11.02
N HIS A 11 5.70 -8.38 -10.68
CA HIS A 11 6.05 -7.85 -9.37
C HIS A 11 4.83 -7.74 -8.47
N LEU A 12 4.98 -8.11 -7.19
CA LEU A 12 3.93 -7.95 -6.20
C LEU A 12 3.82 -6.48 -5.79
N ILE A 13 2.61 -5.94 -5.88
CA ILE A 13 2.30 -4.57 -5.42
C ILE A 13 1.25 -4.60 -4.31
N TRP A 14 1.27 -3.58 -3.47
CA TRP A 14 0.30 -3.37 -2.40
C TRP A 14 -0.38 -2.02 -2.56
N MET A 15 -1.70 -2.01 -2.36
CA MET A 15 -2.55 -0.83 -2.45
C MET A 15 -3.43 -0.74 -1.20
N VAL A 16 -3.77 0.48 -0.81
CA VAL A 16 -4.80 0.74 0.20
C VAL A 16 -5.93 1.51 -0.47
N LEU A 17 -7.11 0.91 -0.45
CA LEU A 17 -8.32 1.44 -1.05
C LEU A 17 -9.18 2.12 0.02
N ASP A 18 -9.75 3.26 -0.33
CA ASP A 18 -10.81 3.90 0.45
C ASP A 18 -12.16 3.17 0.29
N ASP A 19 -13.22 3.75 0.84
CA ASP A 19 -14.54 3.13 0.86
C ASP A 19 -15.25 3.22 -0.51
N ASP A 20 -14.77 4.07 -1.43
CA ASP A 20 -15.17 4.13 -2.84
C ASP A 20 -14.34 3.18 -3.72
N TYR A 21 -13.51 2.32 -3.10
CA TYR A 21 -12.58 1.41 -3.77
C TYR A 21 -11.51 2.10 -4.62
N LEU A 22 -11.18 3.37 -4.33
CA LEU A 22 -10.13 4.11 -4.99
C LEU A 22 -8.83 4.06 -4.16
N PRO A 23 -7.64 4.03 -4.80
CA PRO A 23 -6.38 4.08 -4.08
C PRO A 23 -6.18 5.40 -3.32
N VAL A 24 -5.85 5.29 -2.03
CA VAL A 24 -5.46 6.46 -1.22
C VAL A 24 -4.11 6.98 -1.70
N LYS A 25 -4.14 8.09 -2.45
CA LYS A 25 -2.97 8.64 -3.18
C LYS A 25 -1.73 8.83 -2.30
N ALA A 26 -1.90 9.33 -1.08
CA ALA A 26 -0.78 9.58 -0.17
C ALA A 26 -0.11 8.27 0.27
N ILE A 27 -0.89 7.26 0.66
CA ILE A 27 -0.38 5.93 0.99
C ILE A 27 0.31 5.31 -0.23
N GLN A 28 -0.32 5.38 -1.41
CA GLN A 28 0.24 4.78 -2.61
C GLN A 28 1.59 5.37 -3.01
N LYS A 29 1.75 6.69 -2.91
CA LYS A 29 3.03 7.38 -3.15
C LYS A 29 4.12 6.88 -2.21
N TYR A 30 3.81 6.69 -0.94
CA TYR A 30 4.78 6.21 0.04
C TYR A 30 5.14 4.73 -0.15
N LEU A 31 4.16 3.87 -0.44
CA LEU A 31 4.43 2.45 -0.76
C LEU A 31 5.31 2.31 -2.01
N HIS A 32 5.07 3.13 -3.04
CA HIS A 32 5.93 3.16 -4.22
C HIS A 32 7.34 3.67 -3.90
N TYR A 33 7.48 4.67 -3.03
CA TYR A 33 8.80 5.09 -2.54
C TYR A 33 9.55 3.93 -1.84
N LEU A 34 8.86 3.15 -1.00
CA LEU A 34 9.47 1.98 -0.34
C LEU A 34 9.94 0.91 -1.33
N GLU A 35 9.17 0.71 -2.41
CA GLU A 35 9.56 -0.14 -3.53
C GLU A 35 10.82 0.40 -4.23
N CYS A 36 10.87 1.70 -4.56
CA CYS A 36 12.01 2.33 -5.22
C CYS A 36 13.31 2.25 -4.40
N VAL A 37 13.24 2.31 -3.07
CA VAL A 37 14.42 2.16 -2.19
C VAL A 37 14.75 0.69 -1.88
N GLY A 38 14.10 -0.27 -2.54
CA GLY A 38 14.44 -1.69 -2.47
C GLY A 38 13.97 -2.41 -1.20
N ARG A 39 12.89 -1.95 -0.56
CA ARG A 39 12.30 -2.70 0.57
C ARG A 39 11.68 -4.01 0.08
N SER A 40 11.77 -5.03 0.93
CA SER A 40 11.19 -6.34 0.61
C SER A 40 9.66 -6.26 0.47
N PRO A 41 9.03 -7.16 -0.33
CA PRO A 41 7.57 -7.19 -0.47
C PRO A 41 6.81 -7.37 0.86
N ASN A 42 7.39 -8.12 1.81
CA ASN A 42 6.82 -8.31 3.15
C ASN A 42 6.87 -7.01 3.96
N THR A 43 7.95 -6.25 3.84
CA THR A 43 8.05 -4.92 4.48
C THR A 43 6.97 -3.99 3.93
N ILE A 44 6.83 -3.91 2.60
CA ILE A 44 5.81 -3.06 1.95
C ILE A 44 4.40 -3.48 2.37
N GLN A 45 4.14 -4.79 2.47
CA GLN A 45 2.88 -5.32 2.99
C GLN A 45 2.58 -4.79 4.39
N THR A 46 3.52 -4.95 5.34
CA THR A 46 3.34 -4.48 6.72
C THR A 46 3.07 -2.98 6.78
N TYR A 47 3.79 -2.19 5.98
CA TYR A 47 3.55 -0.75 5.88
C TYR A 47 2.14 -0.43 5.34
N ALA A 48 1.64 -1.17 4.36
CA ALA A 48 0.29 -0.97 3.83
C ALA A 48 -0.78 -1.21 4.91
N TYR A 49 -0.66 -2.27 5.71
CA TYR A 49 -1.58 -2.54 6.83
C TYR A 49 -1.48 -1.49 7.95
N ASN A 50 -0.27 -1.11 8.34
CA ASN A 50 -0.07 -0.10 9.38
C ASN A 50 -0.58 1.28 8.95
N LEU A 51 -0.33 1.67 7.69
CA LEU A 51 -0.84 2.92 7.14
C LEU A 51 -2.34 2.91 7.00
N LYS A 52 -2.96 1.77 6.64
CA LYS A 52 -4.41 1.63 6.65
C LYS A 52 -4.99 1.94 8.04
N LEU A 53 -4.43 1.33 9.10
CA LEU A 53 -4.89 1.56 10.48
C LEU A 53 -4.67 3.01 10.93
N PHE A 54 -3.51 3.58 10.62
CA PHE A 54 -3.23 4.99 10.89
C PHE A 54 -4.24 5.91 10.21
N TRP A 55 -4.61 5.62 8.96
CA TRP A 55 -5.56 6.43 8.21
C TRP A 55 -7.00 6.28 8.70
N GLU A 56 -7.40 5.09 9.14
CA GLU A 56 -8.73 4.86 9.75
C GLU A 56 -8.87 5.50 11.14
N PHE A 57 -7.76 5.83 11.80
CA PHE A 57 -7.77 6.55 13.08
C PHE A 57 -7.93 8.07 12.90
N LEU A 58 -7.42 8.64 11.80
CA LEU A 58 -7.48 10.07 11.49
C LEU A 58 -8.87 10.50 11.02
#